data_AF-A0A2N1PWT8-F1
#
_entry.id   AF-A0A2N1PWT8-F1
#
_cell.length_a   1.000
_cell.length_b   1.000
_cell.length_c   1.000
_cell.angle_alpha   90.00
_cell.angle_beta   90.00
_cell.angle_gamma   90.00
#
_symmetry.space_group_name_H-M   'P 1'
#
loop_
_entity.id
_entity.type
_entity.pdbx_description
1 polymer ?
#
loop_
_entity_poly.entity_id
_entity_poly.type
_entity_poly.pdbx_seq_one_letter_code
_entity_poly.pdbx_strand_id
1 'polypeptide(L)'
;MRQITDQMVNEFLLGQASLLHEWMGSHLIRDQKGSVVATEFTVYAPNAKEVRLVAGFNQYEGWKHVLTKIHHMGFYRIEIPLNLEWETYKYEIHTPDGRTLYKADPFAHFSEVRPGTASKV
;
A
#
# COMPACT_ATOMS: atom_id res chain seq x y z
N MET A 1 5.89 3.50 -12.37
CA MET A 1 6.09 2.40 -11.40
C MET A 1 7.57 2.07 -11.19
N ARG A 2 8.07 2.22 -9.95
CA ARG A 2 9.44 1.81 -9.56
C ARG A 2 9.52 0.28 -9.51
N GLN A 3 10.43 -0.35 -10.25
CA GLN A 3 10.55 -1.81 -10.26
C GLN A 3 11.14 -2.30 -8.93
N ILE A 4 10.49 -3.28 -8.29
CA ILE A 4 11.03 -3.97 -7.12
C ILE A 4 11.85 -5.15 -7.61
N THR A 5 13.14 -5.16 -7.28
CA THR A 5 14.07 -6.22 -7.70
C THR A 5 14.18 -7.31 -6.64
N ASP A 6 14.60 -8.50 -7.06
CA ASP A 6 14.85 -9.63 -6.14
C ASP A 6 15.90 -9.28 -5.08
N GLN A 7 16.87 -8.42 -5.42
CA GLN A 7 17.86 -7.92 -4.47
C GLN A 7 17.19 -7.12 -3.34
N MET A 8 16.30 -6.16 -3.67
CA MET A 8 15.59 -5.37 -2.67
C MET A 8 14.71 -6.25 -1.77
N VAL A 9 14.05 -7.26 -2.37
CA VAL A 9 13.25 -8.23 -1.62
C VAL A 9 14.13 -9.05 -0.67
N ASN A 10 15.27 -9.53 -1.13
CA ASN A 10 16.20 -10.28 -0.30
C ASN A 10 16.74 -9.44 0.86
N GLU A 11 17.13 -8.19 0.61
CA GLU A 11 17.57 -7.25 1.65
C GLU A 11 16.46 -6.99 2.68
N PHE A 12 15.19 -6.88 2.25
CA PHE A 12 14.05 -6.79 3.16
C PHE A 12 13.92 -8.03 4.04
N LEU A 13 13.93 -9.23 3.42
CA LEU A 13 13.72 -10.49 4.12
C LEU A 13 14.86 -10.81 5.11
N LEU A 14 16.09 -10.38 4.80
CA LEU A 14 17.24 -10.50 5.70
C LEU A 14 17.30 -9.40 6.77
N GLY A 15 16.38 -8.43 6.75
CA GLY A 15 16.36 -7.31 7.70
C GLY A 15 17.50 -6.31 7.49
N GLN A 16 18.06 -6.24 6.27
CA GLN A 16 19.21 -5.40 5.92
C GLN A 16 18.80 -4.13 5.16
N ALA A 17 17.57 -4.06 4.65
CA ALA A 17 17.07 -2.90 3.92
C ALA A 17 16.82 -1.70 4.85
N SER A 18 17.58 -0.62 4.67
CA SER A 18 17.47 0.61 5.47
C SER A 18 16.47 1.64 4.89
N LEU A 19 16.18 1.57 3.59
CA LEU A 19 15.39 2.56 2.85
C LEU A 19 14.00 2.05 2.46
N LEU A 20 13.43 1.13 3.25
CA LEU A 20 12.11 0.54 2.96
C LEU A 20 10.99 1.57 2.85
N HIS A 21 11.05 2.61 3.68
CA HIS A 21 10.07 3.70 3.67
C HIS A 21 10.02 4.46 2.33
N GLU A 22 11.05 4.38 1.48
CA GLU A 22 11.05 5.03 0.16
C GLU A 22 10.21 4.31 -0.90
N TRP A 23 9.76 3.08 -0.64
CA TRP A 23 9.03 2.27 -1.63
C TRP A 23 7.92 1.39 -1.04
N MET A 24 7.88 1.25 0.28
CA MET A 24 6.75 0.69 1.03
C MET A 24 5.82 1.79 1.49
N GLY A 25 4.56 1.45 1.72
CA GLY A 25 3.52 2.39 2.12
C GLY A 25 2.91 3.16 0.95
N SER A 26 2.41 4.37 1.22
CA SER A 26 1.81 5.27 0.24
C SER A 26 2.80 6.33 -0.25
N HIS A 27 2.87 6.53 -1.58
CA HIS A 27 3.76 7.50 -2.22
C HIS A 27 3.06 8.29 -3.32
N LEU A 28 3.17 9.62 -3.28
CA LEU A 28 2.69 10.51 -4.34
C LEU A 28 3.67 10.49 -5.52
N ILE A 29 3.18 10.10 -6.70
CA ILE A 29 3.94 10.13 -7.95
C ILE A 29 3.74 11.50 -8.59
N ARG A 30 4.85 12.19 -8.87
CA ARG A 30 4.87 13.53 -9.50
C ARG A 30 5.39 13.47 -10.93
N ASP A 31 4.84 14.31 -11.80
CA ASP A 31 5.36 14.51 -13.15
C ASP A 31 6.62 15.40 -13.16
N GLN A 32 7.19 15.64 -14.34
CA GLN A 32 8.36 16.51 -14.52
C GLN A 32 8.10 17.97 -14.12
N LYS A 33 6.83 18.39 -14.02
CA LYS A 33 6.42 19.73 -13.61
C LYS A 33 6.13 19.81 -12.12
N GLY A 34 6.26 18.70 -11.38
CA GLY A 34 6.02 18.60 -9.93
C GLY A 34 4.57 18.35 -9.52
N SER A 35 3.65 18.21 -10.48
CA SER A 35 2.23 17.93 -10.22
C SER A 35 2.03 16.47 -9.85
N VAL A 36 1.21 16.18 -8.83
CA VAL A 36 0.86 14.80 -8.47
C VAL A 36 -0.06 14.22 -9.54
N VAL A 37 0.36 13.11 -10.15
CA VAL A 37 -0.37 12.42 -11.22
C VAL A 37 -0.98 11.09 -10.77
N ALA A 38 -0.41 10.49 -9.73
CA ALA A 38 -0.88 9.22 -9.19
C ALA A 38 -0.44 9.05 -7.73
N THR A 39 -1.03 8.07 -7.06
CA THR A 39 -0.63 7.61 -5.73
C THR A 39 -0.37 6.11 -5.79
N GLU A 40 0.82 5.67 -5.39
CA GLU A 40 1.21 4.27 -5.33
C GLU A 40 1.08 3.75 -3.89
N PHE A 41 0.60 2.52 -3.72
CA PHE A 41 0.52 1.84 -2.44
C PHE A 41 1.25 0.51 -2.53
N THR A 42 2.16 0.24 -1.58
CA THR A 42 2.91 -1.02 -1.53
C THR A 42 2.91 -1.61 -0.12
N VAL A 43 2.53 -2.88 -0.01
CA VAL A 43 2.48 -3.59 1.29
C VAL A 43 3.01 -5.02 1.19
N TYR A 44 3.66 -5.47 2.27
CA TYR A 44 4.12 -6.85 2.42
C TYR A 44 3.05 -7.63 3.19
N ALA A 45 2.45 -8.62 2.53
CA ALA A 45 1.39 -9.45 3.08
C ALA A 45 1.55 -10.90 2.58
N PRO A 46 2.60 -11.62 3.02
CA PRO A 46 3.07 -12.88 2.41
C PRO A 46 1.99 -13.96 2.30
N ASN A 47 1.17 -14.06 3.35
CA ASN A 47 0.14 -15.08 3.47
C ASN A 47 -1.25 -14.59 3.05
N ALA A 48 -1.38 -13.37 2.52
CA ALA A 48 -2.68 -12.87 2.06
C ALA A 48 -3.15 -13.66 0.83
N LYS A 49 -4.45 -13.98 0.81
CA LYS A 49 -5.10 -14.48 -0.40
C LYS A 49 -5.27 -13.34 -1.39
N GLU A 50 -5.73 -12.19 -0.91
CA GLU A 50 -5.94 -10.98 -1.69
C GLU A 50 -5.76 -9.76 -0.80
N VAL A 51 -5.28 -8.66 -1.38
CA VAL A 51 -5.18 -7.36 -0.71
C VAL A 51 -5.90 -6.33 -1.55
N ARG A 52 -6.70 -5.50 -0.91
CA ARG A 52 -7.47 -4.42 -1.54
C ARG A 52 -7.24 -3.12 -0.81
N LEU A 53 -7.43 -2.02 -1.52
CA LEU A 53 -7.39 -0.67 -0.95
C LEU A 53 -8.80 -0.21 -0.63
N VAL A 54 -9.06 0.17 0.61
CA VAL A 54 -10.32 0.83 1.01
C VAL A 54 -10.01 2.26 1.45
N ALA A 55 -10.73 3.22 0.87
CA ALA A 55 -10.53 4.65 1.12
C ALA A 55 -11.82 5.43 0.79
N GLY A 56 -11.88 6.71 1.14
CA GLY A 56 -13.04 7.55 0.86
C GLY A 56 -13.34 7.67 -0.64
N PHE A 57 -12.31 7.84 -1.47
CA PHE A 57 -12.46 7.96 -2.93
C PHE A 57 -13.16 6.77 -3.60
N ASN A 58 -13.08 5.57 -3.01
CA ASN A 58 -13.74 4.37 -3.52
C ASN A 58 -14.97 3.95 -2.71
N GLN A 59 -15.51 4.86 -1.89
CA GLN A 59 -16.66 4.62 -1.01
C GLN A 59 -16.45 3.44 -0.07
N TYR A 60 -15.19 3.15 0.30
CA TYR A 60 -14.79 1.98 1.09
C TYR A 60 -15.11 0.63 0.44
N GLU A 61 -15.34 0.61 -0.88
CA GLU A 61 -15.61 -0.60 -1.64
C GLU A 61 -14.30 -1.18 -2.22
N GLY A 62 -13.62 -2.00 -1.42
CA GLY A 62 -12.27 -2.51 -1.74
C GLY A 62 -12.18 -3.32 -3.04
N TRP A 63 -13.27 -3.96 -3.47
CA TRP A 63 -13.31 -4.74 -4.72
C TRP A 63 -13.04 -3.89 -5.97
N LYS A 64 -13.22 -2.56 -5.90
CA LYS A 64 -12.88 -1.63 -6.98
C LYS A 64 -11.37 -1.44 -7.16
N HIS A 65 -10.57 -1.75 -6.13
CA HIS A 65 -9.14 -1.46 -6.08
C HIS A 65 -8.35 -2.62 -5.44
N VAL A 66 -8.23 -3.71 -6.20
CA VAL A 66 -7.45 -4.90 -5.82
C VAL A 66 -5.97 -4.66 -6.11
N LEU A 67 -5.09 -4.91 -5.14
CA LEU A 67 -3.64 -4.83 -5.33
C LEU A 67 -3.12 -6.05 -6.08
N THR A 68 -2.18 -5.80 -6.99
CA THR A 68 -1.47 -6.85 -7.73
C THR A 68 -0.34 -7.40 -6.88
N LYS A 69 -0.24 -8.74 -6.76
CA LYS A 69 0.96 -9.39 -6.22
C LYS A 69 2.10 -9.23 -7.21
N ILE A 70 3.04 -8.35 -6.91
CA ILE A 70 4.17 -8.00 -7.79
C ILE A 70 5.41 -8.87 -7.55
N HIS A 71 5.45 -9.60 -6.44
CA HIS A 71 6.53 -10.53 -6.14
C HIS A 71 6.00 -11.76 -5.38
N HIS A 72 6.52 -12.95 -5.69
CA HIS A 72 6.03 -14.23 -5.16
C HIS A 72 6.16 -14.34 -3.62
N MET A 73 7.12 -13.63 -3.02
CA MET A 73 7.26 -13.49 -1.56
C MET A 73 6.10 -12.70 -0.89
N GLY A 74 5.18 -12.15 -1.68
CA GLY A 74 3.93 -11.52 -1.21
C GLY A 74 4.05 -10.02 -0.96
N PHE A 75 4.72 -9.33 -1.87
CA PHE A 75 4.59 -7.88 -2.01
C PHE A 75 3.43 -7.58 -2.94
N TYR A 76 2.58 -6.66 -2.51
CA TYR A 76 1.37 -6.24 -3.20
C TYR A 76 1.48 -4.76 -3.53
N ARG A 77 1.00 -4.36 -4.71
CA ARG A 77 1.04 -2.98 -5.17
C ARG A 77 -0.17 -2.59 -6.00
N ILE A 78 -0.56 -1.33 -5.90
CA ILE A 78 -1.50 -0.68 -6.82
C ILE A 78 -1.04 0.77 -7.06
N GLU A 79 -1.25 1.25 -8.29
CA GLU A 79 -1.08 2.66 -8.66
C GLU A 79 -2.46 3.23 -9.00
N ILE A 80 -2.86 4.30 -8.30
CA ILE A 80 -4.14 4.98 -8.52
C ILE A 80 -3.87 6.29 -9.25
N PRO A 81 -4.46 6.55 -10.43
CA PRO A 81 -4.24 7.78 -11.20
C PRO A 81 -5.01 8.97 -10.62
N LEU A 82 -4.88 9.21 -9.32
CA LEU A 82 -5.49 10.30 -8.56
C LEU A 82 -4.47 10.87 -7.57
N ASN A 83 -4.56 12.18 -7.32
CA ASN A 83 -3.91 12.79 -6.17
C ASN A 83 -4.71 12.44 -4.92
N LEU A 84 -4.17 11.57 -4.08
CA LEU A 84 -4.80 11.13 -2.84
C LEU A 84 -4.08 11.70 -1.60
N GLU A 85 -3.32 12.79 -1.75
CA GLU A 85 -2.65 13.47 -0.63
C GLU A 85 -3.64 13.74 0.51
N TRP A 86 -3.29 13.33 1.73
CA TRP A 86 -4.14 13.37 2.94
C TRP A 86 -5.37 12.46 2.99
N GLU A 87 -5.66 11.71 1.92
CA GLU A 87 -6.78 10.76 1.89
C GLU A 87 -6.55 9.64 2.91
N THR A 88 -7.60 9.31 3.66
CA THR A 88 -7.57 8.19 4.60
C THR A 88 -7.75 6.85 3.87
N TYR A 89 -6.91 5.86 4.21
CA TYR A 89 -7.00 4.52 3.65
C TYR A 89 -6.67 3.42 4.68
N LYS A 90 -7.09 2.20 4.34
CA LYS A 90 -6.68 0.94 4.98
C LYS A 90 -6.49 -0.13 3.92
N TYR A 91 -5.75 -1.18 4.29
CA TYR A 91 -5.71 -2.42 3.54
C TYR A 91 -6.84 -3.35 4.01
N GLU A 92 -7.69 -3.76 3.07
CA GLU A 92 -8.62 -4.89 3.24
C GLU A 92 -7.88 -6.16 2.80
N ILE A 93 -7.54 -7.00 3.78
CA ILE A 93 -6.76 -8.23 3.58
C ILE A 93 -7.69 -9.42 3.71
N HIS A 94 -7.80 -10.20 2.64
CA HIS A 94 -8.48 -11.48 2.63
C HIS A 94 -7.47 -12.58 2.97
N THR A 95 -7.76 -13.34 4.02
CA THR A 95 -6.87 -14.40 4.49
C THR A 95 -7.24 -15.76 3.87
N PRO A 96 -6.32 -16.74 3.83
CA PRO A 96 -6.59 -18.07 3.28
C PRO A 96 -7.70 -18.83 4.03
N ASP A 97 -7.88 -18.55 5.32
CA ASP A 97 -8.92 -19.11 6.18
C ASP A 97 -10.27 -18.36 6.08
N GLY A 98 -10.41 -17.44 5.12
CA GLY A 98 -11.69 -16.82 4.76
C GLY A 98 -12.09 -15.60 5.59
N ARG A 99 -11.19 -15.06 6.43
CA ARG A 99 -11.43 -13.82 7.17
C ARG A 99 -11.09 -12.60 6.30
N THR A 100 -11.76 -11.50 6.60
CA THR A 100 -11.44 -10.18 6.07
C THR A 100 -10.93 -9.31 7.20
N LEU A 101 -9.73 -8.77 7.04
CA LEU A 101 -9.06 -7.92 8.04
C LEU A 101 -8.89 -6.51 7.47
N TYR A 102 -9.14 -5.50 8.30
CA TYR A 102 -8.85 -4.11 7.97
C TYR A 102 -7.63 -3.65 8.75
N LYS A 103 -6.57 -3.27 8.05
CA LYS A 103 -5.29 -2.89 8.65
C LYS A 103 -4.86 -1.50 8.21
N ALA A 104 -4.39 -0.72 9.19
CA ALA A 104 -3.58 0.45 8.90
C ALA A 104 -2.29 0.01 8.17
N ASP A 105 -1.73 0.93 7.41
CA ASP A 105 -0.46 0.71 6.73
C ASP A 105 0.71 0.66 7.74
N PRO A 106 1.53 -0.41 7.75
CA PRO A 106 2.72 -0.49 8.59
C PRO A 106 3.75 0.62 8.32
N PHE A 107 3.75 1.19 7.12
CA PHE A 107 4.66 2.25 6.66
C PHE A 107 3.94 3.60 6.49
N ALA A 108 2.81 3.81 7.17
CA ALA A 108 2.09 5.09 7.11
C ALA A 108 2.96 6.25 7.60
N HIS A 109 3.03 7.34 6.82
CA HIS A 109 3.64 8.60 7.25
C HIS A 109 2.71 9.36 8.21
N PHE A 110 1.40 9.25 8.00
CA PHE A 110 0.37 9.92 8.78
C PHE A 110 -0.76 8.97 9.15
N SER A 111 -1.50 9.31 10.19
CA SER A 111 -2.66 8.57 10.66
C SER A 111 -3.79 9.50 11.10
N GLU A 112 -4.99 8.95 11.22
CA GLU A 112 -6.08 9.63 11.89
C GLU A 112 -5.78 9.91 13.36
N VAL A 113 -6.39 10.96 13.90
CA VAL A 113 -6.39 11.21 15.33
C VAL A 113 -7.27 10.16 16.01
N ARG A 114 -6.80 9.63 17.15
CA ARG A 114 -7.59 8.71 17.98
C ARG A 114 -9.02 9.23 18.22
N PRO A 115 -10.05 8.37 18.17
CA PRO A 115 -10.00 6.90 18.07
C PRO A 115 -9.93 6.35 16.63
N GLY A 116 -9.78 7.22 15.61
CA GLY A 116 -9.55 6.80 14.24
C GLY A 116 -8.30 5.93 14.10
N THR A 117 -8.30 5.05 13.11
CA THR A 117 -7.19 4.09 12.91
C THR A 117 -6.80 3.94 11.44
N ALA A 118 -7.31 4.79 10.54
CA ALA A 118 -6.87 4.79 9.16
C ALA A 118 -5.50 5.49 9.02
N SER A 119 -4.75 5.04 8.03
CA SER A 119 -3.55 5.72 7.57
C SER A 119 -3.95 6.88 6.65
N LYS A 120 -3.08 7.89 6.52
CA LYS A 120 -3.24 8.97 5.56
C LYS A 120 -2.03 8.99 4.63
N VAL A 121 -2.31 9.20 3.35
CA VAL A 121 -1.27 9.34 2.30
C VAL A 121 -0.38 10.53 2.60
#